data_AF-A0A5N8UVT9-F1
#
_entry.id   AF-A0A5N8UVT9-F1
#
_cell.length_a   1.000
_cell.length_b   1.000
_cell.length_c   1.000
_cell.angle_alpha   90.00
_cell.angle_beta   90.00
_cell.angle_gamma   90.00
#
_symmetry.space_group_name_H-M   'P 1'
#
loop_
_entity.id
_entity.type
_entity.pdbx_description
1 polymer ?
#
loop_
_entity_poly.entity_id
_entity_poly.type
_entity_poly.pdbx_seq_one_letter_code
_entity_poly.pdbx_strand_id
1 'polypeptide(L)'
;MTAKNSKAKTNLYVQQLEQLKQKKTHLLKEVGDQWQTPTPLFWGINAKFGPFVHDIFTDDHNSKCPNFYTAEDNALVQDWTKDFAGGIGFANPPYSRTSLDDDNQAITGMRKIIAKAMAERDKGAKFVFAIKCAPSEVWWPEQADHVCFVRGRISFELPQWFIPANEKQEASSAGFGMAIVVFDKNWTGERLSYISRDALVKQGKMLLDMIDAAAKTKAANYIPTQITTSHNDSNTLGQSAQIDIEEQIAREPAQTNKKSGWPNEVFDLVEKAFAAYPEKISNYRHRHLCERANELLLLQHKHSDVLTELNAMLDKCEPMGEVA
;
A
#
# COMPACT_ATOMS: atom_id res chain seq x y z
N MET A 1 -29.48 -20.33 -28.99
CA MET A 1 -28.97 -19.92 -27.67
C MET A 1 -27.84 -18.94 -27.91
N THR A 2 -28.09 -17.66 -27.63
CA THR A 2 -27.18 -16.56 -27.90
C THR A 2 -26.01 -16.59 -26.91
N ALA A 3 -24.79 -16.54 -27.44
CA ALA A 3 -23.57 -16.38 -26.67
C ALA A 3 -23.67 -15.09 -25.83
N LYS A 4 -23.67 -15.23 -24.50
CA LYS A 4 -23.44 -14.09 -23.60
C LYS A 4 -22.00 -13.65 -23.80
N ASN A 5 -21.80 -12.58 -24.57
CA ASN A 5 -20.58 -11.78 -24.49
C ASN A 5 -20.44 -11.31 -23.03
N SER A 6 -19.57 -11.94 -22.24
CA SER A 6 -19.14 -11.36 -20.98
C SER A 6 -18.26 -10.16 -21.32
N LYS A 7 -18.87 -8.98 -21.37
CA LYS A 7 -18.12 -7.73 -21.45
C LYS A 7 -17.21 -7.70 -20.22
N ALA A 8 -15.90 -7.58 -20.42
CA ALA A 8 -14.96 -7.41 -19.31
C ALA A 8 -15.47 -6.23 -18.46
N LYS A 9 -15.80 -6.50 -17.19
CA LYS A 9 -16.22 -5.45 -16.25
C LYS A 9 -15.12 -4.40 -16.21
N THR A 10 -15.47 -3.16 -16.50
CA THR A 10 -14.53 -2.05 -16.47
C THR A 10 -15.01 -0.99 -15.48
N ASN A 11 -14.31 -0.90 -14.34
CA ASN A 11 -14.56 0.14 -13.36
C ASN A 11 -14.19 1.51 -13.96
N LEU A 12 -15.19 2.34 -14.30
CA LEU A 12 -14.98 3.63 -14.96
C LEU A 12 -14.11 4.59 -14.12
N TYR A 13 -14.26 4.55 -12.79
CA TYR A 13 -13.43 5.36 -11.89
C TYR A 13 -11.95 4.99 -12.00
N VAL A 14 -11.66 3.68 -11.97
CA VAL A 14 -10.30 3.15 -12.18
C VAL A 14 -9.77 3.55 -13.55
N GLN A 15 -10.56 3.41 -14.62
CA GLN A 15 -10.13 3.78 -15.96
C GLN A 15 -9.78 5.27 -16.08
N GLN A 16 -10.59 6.14 -15.49
CA GLN A 16 -10.34 7.57 -15.48
C GLN A 16 -9.07 7.90 -14.69
N LEU A 17 -8.83 7.19 -13.58
CA LEU A 17 -7.61 7.32 -12.80
C LEU A 17 -6.38 6.88 -13.61
N GLU A 18 -6.43 5.73 -14.28
CA GLU A 18 -5.34 5.24 -15.14
C GLU A 18 -5.05 6.18 -16.30
N GLN A 19 -6.10 6.71 -16.96
CA GLN A 19 -5.93 7.73 -17.99
C GLN A 19 -5.30 9.02 -17.45
N LEU A 20 -5.65 9.41 -16.22
CA LEU A 20 -5.04 10.56 -15.57
C LEU A 20 -3.55 10.33 -15.32
N LYS A 21 -3.16 9.18 -14.76
CA LYS A 21 -1.76 8.82 -14.49
C LYS A 21 -0.88 8.83 -15.75
N GLN A 22 -1.46 8.56 -16.91
CA GLN A 22 -0.75 8.50 -18.20
C GLN A 22 -0.55 9.88 -18.85
N LYS A 23 -1.09 10.97 -18.28
CA LYS A 23 -0.88 12.31 -18.84
C LYS A 23 0.59 12.73 -18.71
N LYS A 24 1.08 13.49 -19.70
CA LYS A 24 2.44 14.06 -19.67
C LYS A 24 2.65 15.04 -18.52
N THR A 25 1.61 15.80 -18.18
CA THR A 25 1.60 16.78 -17.10
C THR A 25 0.20 16.89 -16.50
N HIS A 26 0.11 17.43 -15.29
CA HIS A 26 -1.07 17.42 -14.42
C HIS A 26 -1.26 18.78 -13.73
N LEU A 27 -2.51 19.09 -13.45
CA LEU A 27 -2.92 20.21 -12.60
C LEU A 27 -3.31 19.70 -11.21
N LEU A 28 -3.05 20.48 -10.15
CA LEU A 28 -3.39 20.10 -8.77
C LEU A 28 -4.87 19.76 -8.60
N LYS A 29 -5.75 20.44 -9.33
CA LYS A 29 -7.20 20.20 -9.31
C LYS A 29 -7.60 18.83 -9.88
N GLU A 30 -6.72 18.17 -10.63
CA GLU A 30 -6.98 16.84 -11.22
C GLU A 30 -6.64 15.71 -10.26
N VAL A 31 -5.77 15.94 -9.26
CA VAL A 31 -5.32 14.92 -8.30
C VAL A 31 -6.50 14.25 -7.58
N GLY A 32 -7.55 15.03 -7.26
CA GLY A 32 -8.79 14.50 -6.72
C GLY A 32 -8.59 13.70 -5.43
N ASP A 33 -8.96 12.43 -5.45
CA ASP A 33 -8.88 11.53 -4.29
C ASP A 33 -7.46 11.02 -3.98
N GLN A 34 -6.49 11.33 -4.82
CA GLN A 34 -5.18 10.65 -4.83
C GLN A 34 -4.13 11.31 -3.91
N TRP A 35 -4.56 12.27 -3.08
CA TRP A 35 -3.72 12.89 -2.06
C TRP A 35 -3.37 11.90 -0.95
N GLN A 36 -2.09 11.85 -0.57
CA GLN A 36 -1.55 10.80 0.28
C GLN A 36 -1.23 11.29 1.69
N THR A 37 -1.44 10.43 2.68
CA THR A 37 -1.02 10.71 4.06
C THR A 37 0.51 10.71 4.15
N PRO A 38 1.14 11.78 4.66
CA PRO A 38 2.59 11.81 4.80
C PRO A 38 3.10 10.67 5.68
N THR A 39 4.17 10.01 5.24
CA THR A 39 4.68 8.81 5.94
C THR A 39 4.98 9.04 7.42
N PRO A 40 5.64 10.14 7.84
CA PRO A 40 5.82 10.41 9.28
C PRO A 40 4.52 10.68 10.03
N LEU A 41 3.52 11.29 9.37
CA LEU A 41 2.21 11.49 10.00
C LEU A 41 1.53 10.13 10.23
N PHE A 42 1.53 9.26 9.23
CA PHE A 42 0.99 7.90 9.36
C PHE A 42 1.63 7.15 10.52
N TRP A 43 2.96 7.10 10.62
CA TRP A 43 3.64 6.39 11.71
C TRP A 43 3.38 7.01 13.08
N GLY A 44 3.23 8.33 13.17
CA GLY A 44 2.80 8.98 14.41
C GLY A 44 1.39 8.59 14.85
N ILE A 45 0.46 8.49 13.90
CA ILE A 45 -0.91 8.03 14.16
C ILE A 45 -0.89 6.54 14.55
N ASN A 46 -0.17 5.71 13.80
CA ASN A 46 -0.02 4.27 14.03
C ASN A 46 0.54 3.98 15.44
N ALA A 47 1.52 4.76 15.88
CA ALA A 47 2.10 4.63 17.22
C ALA A 47 1.09 4.87 18.35
N LYS A 48 0.04 5.66 18.10
CA LYS A 48 -0.92 6.09 19.12
C LYS A 48 -2.25 5.33 19.06
N PHE A 49 -2.66 4.91 17.87
CA PHE A 49 -3.97 4.32 17.62
C PHE A 49 -3.93 2.98 16.86
N GLY A 50 -2.73 2.53 16.47
CA GLY A 50 -2.51 1.22 15.85
C GLY A 50 -2.13 0.13 16.86
N PRO A 51 -1.42 -0.92 16.43
CA PRO A 51 -0.83 -1.10 15.10
C PRO A 51 -1.87 -1.34 14.01
N PHE A 52 -1.71 -0.67 12.87
CA PHE A 52 -2.55 -0.86 11.68
C PHE A 52 -2.06 -2.04 10.86
N VAL A 53 -3.00 -2.87 10.41
CA VAL A 53 -2.74 -4.08 9.63
C VAL A 53 -3.27 -4.00 8.20
N HIS A 54 -4.14 -3.02 7.93
CA HIS A 54 -4.82 -2.88 6.66
C HIS A 54 -4.97 -1.39 6.27
N ASP A 55 -4.62 -1.02 5.04
CA ASP A 55 -4.88 0.32 4.49
C ASP A 55 -6.11 0.29 3.58
N ILE A 56 -7.19 0.93 4.00
CA ILE A 56 -8.53 0.72 3.44
C ILE A 56 -8.70 1.42 2.09
N PHE A 57 -7.98 2.51 1.83
CA PHE A 57 -8.12 3.30 0.60
C PHE A 57 -6.74 3.70 0.06
N THR A 58 -6.26 2.95 -0.92
CA THR A 58 -4.94 3.16 -1.51
C THR A 58 -4.95 2.92 -3.02
N ASP A 59 -3.83 3.24 -3.67
CA ASP A 59 -3.53 3.03 -5.08
C ASP A 59 -2.34 2.05 -5.23
N ASP A 60 -2.27 1.05 -4.33
CA ASP A 60 -1.18 0.08 -4.11
C ASP A 60 0.16 0.72 -3.72
N HIS A 61 0.78 1.48 -4.62
CA HIS A 61 2.12 2.01 -4.46
C HIS A 61 2.28 2.97 -3.27
N ASN A 62 1.18 3.55 -2.80
CA ASN A 62 1.14 4.47 -1.66
C ASN A 62 0.60 3.83 -0.37
N SER A 63 0.37 2.52 -0.36
CA SER A 63 -0.16 1.83 0.82
C SER A 63 0.77 2.01 2.01
N LYS A 64 0.17 2.14 3.19
CA LYS A 64 0.89 2.32 4.45
C LYS A 64 0.90 1.05 5.31
N CYS A 65 0.19 0.02 4.90
CA CYS A 65 0.09 -1.27 5.58
C CYS A 65 0.44 -2.43 4.62
N PRO A 66 0.83 -3.61 5.14
CA PRO A 66 1.11 -4.79 4.31
C PRO A 66 -0.12 -5.28 3.53
N ASN A 67 -1.30 -5.24 4.17
CA ASN A 67 -2.57 -5.53 3.50
C ASN A 67 -3.27 -4.22 3.15
N PHE A 68 -4.00 -4.18 2.05
CA PHE A 68 -4.71 -2.99 1.60
C PHE A 68 -5.73 -3.31 0.51
N TYR A 69 -6.65 -2.37 0.25
CA TYR A 69 -7.55 -2.41 -0.90
C TYR A 69 -7.25 -1.29 -1.89
N THR A 70 -7.27 -1.60 -3.19
CA THR A 70 -7.27 -0.59 -4.25
C THR A 70 -8.69 -0.21 -4.68
N ALA A 71 -8.80 0.75 -5.60
CA ALA A 71 -10.08 1.12 -6.19
C ALA A 71 -10.71 -0.04 -7.01
N GLU A 72 -9.89 -0.92 -7.57
CA GLU A 72 -10.30 -2.16 -8.23
C GLU A 72 -10.88 -3.17 -7.25
N ASP A 73 -10.24 -3.33 -6.08
CA ASP A 73 -10.76 -4.21 -5.02
C ASP A 73 -12.08 -3.68 -4.45
N ASN A 74 -12.29 -2.36 -4.49
CA ASN A 74 -13.45 -1.67 -3.95
C ASN A 74 -13.70 -2.02 -2.47
N ALA A 75 -13.06 -1.27 -1.57
CA ALA A 75 -13.20 -1.46 -0.13
C ALA A 75 -14.65 -1.49 0.38
N LEU A 76 -15.62 -0.86 -0.30
CA LEU A 76 -17.00 -0.80 0.19
C LEU A 76 -17.78 -2.12 0.04
N VAL A 77 -17.32 -3.04 -0.81
CA VAL A 77 -17.92 -4.37 -0.97
C VAL A 77 -17.18 -5.47 -0.18
N GLN A 78 -16.05 -5.15 0.43
CA GLN A 78 -15.23 -6.10 1.19
C GLN A 78 -15.77 -6.32 2.61
N ASP A 79 -15.39 -7.45 3.22
CA ASP A 79 -15.70 -7.76 4.62
C ASP A 79 -14.52 -7.35 5.52
N TRP A 80 -14.54 -6.12 5.99
CA TRP A 80 -13.46 -5.55 6.81
C TRP A 80 -13.25 -6.34 8.09
N THR A 81 -14.33 -6.83 8.70
CA THR A 81 -14.26 -7.60 9.95
C THR A 81 -13.45 -8.88 9.74
N LYS A 82 -13.73 -9.61 8.65
CA LYS A 82 -13.00 -10.81 8.28
C LYS A 82 -11.55 -10.48 7.88
N ASP A 83 -11.36 -9.51 7.00
CA ASP A 83 -10.08 -9.25 6.36
C ASP A 83 -9.06 -8.60 7.31
N PHE A 84 -9.51 -7.87 8.32
CA PHE A 84 -8.61 -7.32 9.33
C PHE A 84 -8.17 -8.37 10.35
N ALA A 85 -8.85 -9.52 10.42
CA ALA A 85 -8.54 -10.64 11.32
C ALA A 85 -8.33 -10.22 12.79
N GLY A 86 -9.17 -9.29 13.27
CA GLY A 86 -9.08 -8.73 14.63
C GLY A 86 -8.08 -7.59 14.80
N GLY A 87 -7.31 -7.24 13.77
CA GLY A 87 -6.46 -6.06 13.72
C GLY A 87 -7.22 -4.76 13.44
N ILE A 88 -6.48 -3.67 13.19
CA ILE A 88 -7.01 -2.32 13.01
C ILE A 88 -6.74 -1.83 11.58
N GLY A 89 -7.78 -1.37 10.88
CA GLY A 89 -7.63 -0.72 9.58
C GLY A 89 -7.29 0.77 9.70
N PHE A 90 -6.55 1.32 8.73
CA PHE A 90 -6.30 2.74 8.56
C PHE A 90 -7.01 3.26 7.31
N ALA A 91 -7.56 4.47 7.37
CA ALA A 91 -8.21 5.08 6.21
C ALA A 91 -7.86 6.56 6.03
N ASN A 92 -7.45 6.92 4.82
CA ASN A 92 -7.50 8.27 4.27
C ASN A 92 -8.45 8.24 3.06
N PRO A 93 -9.76 8.44 3.25
CA PRO A 93 -10.77 8.08 2.26
C PRO A 93 -10.88 9.07 1.08
N PRO A 94 -11.42 8.63 -0.07
CA PRO A 94 -11.76 9.51 -1.20
C PRO A 94 -12.95 10.44 -0.86
N TYR A 95 -12.77 11.74 -1.13
CA TYR A 95 -13.74 12.80 -0.83
C TYR A 95 -14.63 13.17 -2.02
N SER A 96 -14.32 12.65 -3.21
CA SER A 96 -15.12 12.88 -4.40
C SER A 96 -16.59 12.53 -4.21
N ARG A 97 -17.44 13.03 -5.12
CA ARG A 97 -18.82 12.55 -5.20
C ARG A 97 -18.81 11.06 -5.48
N THR A 98 -19.86 10.37 -5.05
CA THR A 98 -19.99 8.92 -5.25
C THR A 98 -19.83 8.54 -6.70
N SER A 99 -18.77 7.79 -6.97
CA SER A 99 -18.59 6.98 -8.16
C SER A 99 -19.08 5.56 -7.89
N LEU A 100 -19.63 4.92 -8.91
CA LEU A 100 -20.13 3.55 -8.86
C LEU A 100 -19.25 2.66 -9.74
N ASP A 101 -19.11 1.39 -9.36
CA ASP A 101 -18.63 0.35 -10.27
C ASP A 101 -19.76 -0.14 -11.19
N ASP A 102 -19.43 -1.10 -12.05
CA ASP A 102 -20.35 -1.67 -13.04
C ASP A 102 -21.54 -2.41 -12.40
N ASP A 103 -21.41 -2.83 -11.14
CA ASP A 103 -22.47 -3.51 -10.38
C ASP A 103 -23.29 -2.52 -9.52
N ASN A 104 -23.16 -1.21 -9.81
CA ASN A 104 -23.77 -0.10 -9.05
C ASN A 104 -23.34 -0.03 -7.58
N GLN A 105 -22.21 -0.62 -7.20
CA GLN A 105 -21.66 -0.48 -5.86
C GLN A 105 -20.85 0.80 -5.78
N ALA A 106 -20.98 1.51 -4.66
CA ALA A 106 -20.18 2.71 -4.44
C ALA A 106 -18.70 2.34 -4.32
N ILE A 107 -17.82 3.15 -4.91
CA ILE A 107 -16.36 3.08 -4.75
C ILE A 107 -15.91 4.26 -3.86
N THR A 108 -16.47 5.45 -4.11
CA THR A 108 -16.13 6.69 -3.41
C THR A 108 -17.34 7.37 -2.77
N GLY A 109 -17.10 8.46 -2.05
CA GLY A 109 -18.13 9.31 -1.47
C GLY A 109 -18.31 9.07 0.03
N MET A 110 -17.97 10.10 0.80
CA MET A 110 -17.91 10.04 2.27
C MET A 110 -19.19 9.54 2.95
N ARG A 111 -20.38 9.83 2.41
CA ARG A 111 -21.65 9.31 2.98
C ARG A 111 -21.72 7.78 2.91
N LYS A 112 -21.31 7.19 1.79
CA LYS A 112 -21.31 5.73 1.59
C LYS A 112 -20.21 5.07 2.42
N ILE A 113 -19.04 5.70 2.44
CA ILE A 113 -17.87 5.24 3.21
C ILE A 113 -18.18 5.23 4.71
N ILE A 114 -18.74 6.30 5.27
CA ILE A 114 -19.06 6.38 6.70
C ILE A 114 -20.22 5.43 7.05
N ALA A 115 -21.21 5.27 6.19
CA ALA A 115 -22.27 4.27 6.40
C ALA A 115 -21.70 2.84 6.44
N LYS A 116 -20.80 2.49 5.52
CA LYS A 116 -20.10 1.20 5.51
C LYS A 116 -19.24 1.02 6.77
N ALA A 117 -18.49 2.04 7.15
CA ALA A 117 -17.70 2.04 8.37
C ALA A 117 -18.58 1.73 9.60
N MET A 118 -19.70 2.42 9.79
CA MET A 118 -20.59 2.15 10.92
C MET A 118 -21.12 0.70 10.92
N ALA A 119 -21.48 0.16 9.75
CA ALA A 119 -21.93 -1.22 9.64
C ALA A 119 -20.82 -2.24 9.99
N GLU A 120 -19.58 -2.04 9.52
CA GLU A 120 -18.45 -2.91 9.84
C GLU A 120 -18.03 -2.80 11.32
N ARG A 121 -18.08 -1.58 11.88
CA ARG A 121 -17.88 -1.37 13.31
C ARG A 121 -18.89 -2.16 14.14
N ASP A 122 -20.16 -2.21 13.73
CA ASP A 122 -21.18 -2.97 14.46
C ASP A 122 -20.99 -4.48 14.38
N LYS A 123 -20.32 -4.99 13.34
CA LYS A 123 -19.85 -6.38 13.26
C LYS A 123 -18.60 -6.66 14.08
N GLY A 124 -17.91 -5.62 14.57
CA GLY A 124 -16.73 -5.73 15.43
C GLY A 124 -15.41 -5.34 14.77
N ALA A 125 -15.41 -4.89 13.50
CA ALA A 125 -14.21 -4.34 12.89
C ALA A 125 -13.72 -3.09 13.63
N LYS A 126 -12.40 -2.90 13.63
CA LYS A 126 -11.74 -1.75 14.23
C LYS A 126 -10.97 -0.98 13.17
N PHE A 127 -11.09 0.34 13.17
CA PHE A 127 -10.35 1.15 12.22
C PHE A 127 -10.25 2.61 12.65
N VAL A 128 -9.25 3.29 12.07
CA VAL A 128 -8.90 4.68 12.36
C VAL A 128 -8.88 5.49 11.08
N PHE A 129 -9.69 6.54 11.05
CA PHE A 129 -9.89 7.41 9.91
C PHE A 129 -9.13 8.71 10.11
N ALA A 130 -8.23 9.02 9.17
CA ALA A 130 -7.53 10.29 9.03
C ALA A 130 -8.35 11.21 8.11
N ILE A 131 -9.27 12.00 8.66
CA ILE A 131 -10.27 12.74 7.87
C ILE A 131 -10.27 14.24 8.16
N LYS A 132 -10.80 15.02 7.22
CA LYS A 132 -11.19 16.42 7.41
C LYS A 132 -12.11 16.53 8.64
N CYS A 133 -11.71 17.38 9.59
CA CYS A 133 -12.57 17.84 10.68
C CYS A 133 -13.66 18.74 10.11
N ALA A 134 -14.87 18.19 9.91
CA ALA A 134 -15.96 18.90 9.26
C ALA A 134 -17.32 18.57 9.91
N PRO A 135 -17.57 19.04 11.15
CA PRO A 135 -18.84 18.79 11.84
C PRO A 135 -20.07 19.38 11.14
N SER A 136 -19.88 20.29 10.18
CA SER A 136 -20.96 20.81 9.32
C SER A 136 -21.34 19.86 8.19
N GLU A 137 -20.53 18.84 7.92
CA GLU A 137 -20.80 17.87 6.86
C GLU A 137 -21.69 16.76 7.40
N VAL A 138 -22.75 16.48 6.68
CA VAL A 138 -23.69 15.36 6.86
C VAL A 138 -23.08 13.96 6.99
N TRP A 139 -21.84 13.76 6.55
CA TRP A 139 -21.13 12.48 6.67
C TRP A 139 -20.23 12.44 7.91
N TRP A 140 -20.12 13.55 8.66
CA TRP A 140 -19.32 13.59 9.88
C TRP A 140 -19.80 12.51 10.86
N PRO A 141 -18.91 11.61 11.32
CA PRO A 141 -19.30 10.45 12.11
C PRO A 141 -19.49 10.83 13.58
N GLU A 142 -20.63 11.42 13.93
CA GLU A 142 -20.93 11.79 15.32
C GLU A 142 -20.94 10.57 16.28
N GLN A 143 -21.20 9.37 15.76
CA GLN A 143 -21.26 8.13 16.52
C GLN A 143 -19.90 7.41 16.63
N ALA A 144 -18.81 8.03 16.19
CA ALA A 144 -17.46 7.49 16.41
C ALA A 144 -17.15 7.37 17.91
N ASP A 145 -16.33 6.38 18.26
CA ASP A 145 -15.96 6.09 19.66
C ASP A 145 -14.95 7.10 20.21
N HIS A 146 -14.08 7.60 19.34
CA HIS A 146 -13.14 8.65 19.67
C HIS A 146 -12.95 9.62 18.50
N VAL A 147 -12.86 10.91 18.82
CA VAL A 147 -12.39 11.93 17.88
C VAL A 147 -11.22 12.68 18.50
N CYS A 148 -10.05 12.55 17.89
CA CYS A 148 -8.85 13.29 18.24
C CYS A 148 -8.65 14.42 17.23
N PHE A 149 -8.80 15.68 17.67
CA PHE A 149 -8.57 16.84 16.81
C PHE A 149 -7.07 17.13 16.68
N VAL A 150 -6.59 17.25 15.44
CA VAL A 150 -5.18 17.56 15.17
C VAL A 150 -5.00 19.08 15.11
N ARG A 151 -4.18 19.61 16.03
CA ARG A 151 -3.76 21.02 16.05
C ARG A 151 -2.61 21.23 15.08
N GLY A 152 -2.82 22.07 14.08
CA GLY A 152 -1.86 22.34 13.00
C GLY A 152 -2.37 21.80 11.67
N ARG A 153 -2.07 22.51 10.57
CA ARG A 153 -2.47 22.10 9.22
C ARG A 153 -1.60 20.94 8.73
N ILE A 154 -2.21 19.97 8.07
CA ILE A 154 -1.49 18.90 7.39
C ILE A 154 -1.19 19.35 5.95
N SER A 155 0.04 19.17 5.51
CA SER A 155 0.37 19.17 4.08
C SER A 155 0.36 17.71 3.63
N PHE A 156 -0.64 17.32 2.84
CA PHE A 156 -0.69 15.99 2.26
C PHE A 156 0.29 15.88 1.08
N GLU A 157 0.71 14.66 0.78
CA GLU A 157 1.66 14.38 -0.29
C GLU A 157 0.93 14.20 -1.62
N LEU A 158 1.55 14.70 -2.70
CA LEU A 158 1.12 14.41 -4.06
C LEU A 158 1.48 12.97 -4.41
N PRO A 159 0.70 12.30 -5.27
CA PRO A 159 1.04 10.97 -5.71
C PRO A 159 2.28 10.98 -6.60
N GLN A 160 3.03 9.86 -6.58
CA GLN A 160 4.30 9.73 -7.29
C GLN A 160 4.20 9.96 -8.81
N TRP A 161 3.05 9.65 -9.41
CA TRP A 161 2.80 9.87 -10.84
C TRP A 161 2.46 11.33 -11.19
N PHE A 162 2.30 12.21 -10.20
CA PHE A 162 1.99 13.62 -10.45
C PHE A 162 3.19 14.36 -11.03
N ILE A 163 3.01 14.88 -12.24
CA ILE A 163 3.98 15.72 -12.95
C ILE A 163 3.39 17.12 -13.10
N PRO A 164 3.93 18.18 -12.47
CA PRO A 164 3.34 19.51 -12.50
C PRO A 164 3.35 20.11 -13.92
N ALA A 165 2.22 20.67 -14.35
CA ALA A 165 2.13 21.34 -15.65
C ALA A 165 2.87 22.69 -15.72
N ASN A 166 3.18 23.31 -14.57
CA ASN A 166 3.94 24.55 -14.43
C ASN A 166 4.31 24.78 -12.96
N GLU A 167 5.14 25.78 -12.68
CA GLU A 167 5.60 26.18 -11.32
C GLU A 167 4.46 26.52 -10.34
N LYS A 168 3.24 26.80 -10.84
CA LYS A 168 2.09 27.06 -9.96
C LYS A 168 1.43 25.77 -9.44
N GLN A 169 1.89 24.59 -9.87
CA GLN A 169 1.32 23.29 -9.52
C GLN A 169 2.10 22.59 -8.39
N GLU A 170 2.48 23.35 -7.35
CA GLU A 170 3.18 22.82 -6.18
C GLU A 170 2.22 22.44 -5.05
N ALA A 171 2.57 21.41 -4.27
CA ALA A 171 1.79 21.00 -3.11
C ALA A 171 1.65 22.16 -2.10
N SER A 172 0.44 22.36 -1.60
CA SER A 172 0.16 23.33 -0.54
C SER A 172 -0.48 22.62 0.65
N SER A 173 -0.44 23.27 1.82
CA SER A 173 -1.11 22.75 3.01
C SER A 173 -2.62 22.62 2.78
N ALA A 174 -3.25 21.58 3.32
CA ALA A 174 -4.69 21.42 3.23
C ALA A 174 -5.43 22.64 3.81
N GLY A 175 -6.40 23.14 3.05
CA GLY A 175 -7.28 24.25 3.47
C GLY A 175 -8.20 23.91 4.63
N PHE A 176 -8.16 22.68 5.17
CA PHE A 176 -9.03 22.20 6.26
C PHE A 176 -8.25 21.67 7.48
N GLY A 177 -8.91 21.61 8.65
CA GLY A 177 -8.37 20.97 9.84
C GLY A 177 -8.59 19.46 9.77
N MET A 178 -7.71 18.67 10.40
CA MET A 178 -7.80 17.20 10.39
C MET A 178 -8.28 16.68 11.75
N ALA A 179 -9.04 15.59 11.74
CA ALA A 179 -9.32 14.75 12.89
C ALA A 179 -8.86 13.31 12.61
N ILE A 180 -8.42 12.64 13.68
CA ILE A 180 -8.23 11.20 13.72
C ILE A 180 -9.45 10.62 14.42
N VAL A 181 -10.23 9.81 13.71
CA VAL A 181 -11.50 9.27 14.19
C VAL A 181 -11.37 7.77 14.38
N VAL A 182 -11.60 7.29 15.60
CA VAL A 182 -11.50 5.87 15.95
C VAL A 182 -12.89 5.26 16.00
N PHE A 183 -12.99 4.09 15.37
CA PHE A 183 -14.14 3.22 15.40
C PHE A 183 -13.68 1.90 16.03
N ASP A 184 -13.95 1.73 17.31
CA ASP A 184 -13.72 0.52 18.10
C ASP A 184 -14.74 0.51 19.25
N LYS A 185 -15.72 -0.41 19.22
CA LYS A 185 -16.75 -0.53 20.28
C LYS A 185 -16.18 -0.83 21.66
N ASN A 186 -14.93 -1.26 21.73
CA ASN A 186 -14.21 -1.53 22.97
C ASN A 186 -13.31 -0.36 23.41
N TRP A 187 -13.42 0.81 22.77
CA TRP A 187 -12.66 1.99 23.17
C TRP A 187 -13.03 2.41 24.60
N THR A 188 -12.05 2.44 25.49
CA THR A 188 -12.21 2.84 26.90
C THR A 188 -11.63 4.21 27.21
N GLY A 189 -11.05 4.89 26.22
CA GLY A 189 -10.48 6.22 26.39
C GLY A 189 -11.52 7.33 26.41
N GLU A 190 -11.05 8.56 26.50
CA GLU A 190 -11.89 9.76 26.37
C GLU A 190 -12.63 9.76 25.02
N ARG A 191 -13.79 10.40 24.94
CA ARG A 191 -14.51 10.52 23.66
C ARG A 191 -13.90 11.56 22.72
N LEU A 192 -13.35 12.64 23.28
CA LEU A 192 -12.73 13.72 22.52
C LEU A 192 -11.32 13.98 23.06
N SER A 193 -10.35 14.17 22.18
CA SER A 193 -9.00 14.59 22.56
C SER A 193 -8.39 15.54 21.54
N TYR A 194 -7.18 16.03 21.85
CA TYR A 194 -6.41 16.88 20.96
C TYR A 194 -4.96 16.40 20.90
N ILE A 195 -4.34 16.53 19.73
CA ILE A 195 -2.91 16.26 19.54
C ILE A 195 -2.29 17.28 18.60
N SER A 196 -1.02 17.61 18.81
CA SER A 196 -0.28 18.49 17.89
C SER A 196 0.15 17.70 16.64
N ARG A 197 -0.01 18.31 15.45
CA ARG A 197 0.55 17.81 14.19
C ARG A 197 2.05 17.60 14.31
N ASP A 198 2.76 18.57 14.88
CA ASP A 198 4.22 18.51 15.00
C ASP A 198 4.66 17.38 15.95
N ALA A 199 3.86 17.10 16.99
CA ALA A 199 4.12 15.97 17.88
C ALA A 199 3.96 14.62 17.16
N LEU A 200 2.87 14.45 16.39
CA LEU A 200 2.66 13.26 15.57
C LEU A 200 3.81 13.06 14.56
N VAL A 201 4.15 14.10 13.81
CA VAL A 201 5.22 14.04 12.81
C VAL A 201 6.57 13.76 13.47
N LYS A 202 6.88 14.38 14.60
CA LYS A 202 8.12 14.12 15.35
C LYS A 202 8.18 12.66 15.81
N GLN A 203 7.11 12.14 16.39
CA GLN A 203 7.04 10.75 16.84
C GLN A 203 7.21 9.76 15.69
N GLY A 204 6.54 10.00 14.55
CA GLY A 204 6.69 9.16 13.37
C GLY A 204 8.09 9.22 12.77
N LYS A 205 8.73 10.40 12.72
CA LYS A 205 10.15 10.52 12.30
C LYS A 205 11.07 9.70 13.20
N MET A 206 10.90 9.80 14.52
CA MET A 206 11.70 9.02 15.47
C MET A 206 11.56 7.52 15.24
N LEU A 207 10.35 7.03 14.97
CA LEU A 207 10.14 5.61 14.65
C LEU A 207 10.81 5.20 13.33
N LEU A 208 10.69 6.03 12.30
CA LEU A 208 11.35 5.79 11.01
C LEU A 208 12.88 5.76 11.16
N ASP A 209 13.46 6.69 11.91
CA ASP A 209 14.90 6.73 12.19
C ASP A 209 15.37 5.48 12.94
N MET A 210 14.57 4.99 13.90
CA MET A 210 14.85 3.73 14.61
C MET A 210 14.79 2.51 13.69
N ILE A 211 13.79 2.45 12.79
CA ILE A 211 13.65 1.37 11.80
C ILE A 211 14.84 1.37 10.85
N ASP A 212 15.23 2.53 10.32
CA ASP A 212 16.38 2.66 9.42
C ASP A 212 17.69 2.27 10.11
N ALA A 213 17.91 2.71 11.35
CA ALA A 213 19.08 2.30 12.14
C ALA A 213 19.13 0.79 12.39
N ALA A 214 17.99 0.17 12.72
CA ALA A 214 17.88 -1.27 12.91
C ALA A 214 18.13 -2.03 11.59
N ALA A 215 17.58 -1.56 10.48
CA ALA A 215 17.78 -2.14 9.15
C ALA A 215 19.26 -2.08 8.73
N LYS A 216 19.92 -0.93 8.91
CA LYS A 216 21.36 -0.77 8.65
C LYS A 216 22.21 -1.69 9.51
N THR A 217 21.89 -1.82 10.80
CA THR A 217 22.57 -2.74 11.71
C THR A 217 22.42 -4.19 11.26
N LYS A 218 21.21 -4.60 10.86
CA LYS A 218 20.94 -5.94 10.35
C LYS A 218 21.67 -6.21 9.03
N ALA A 219 21.70 -5.24 8.11
CA ALA A 219 22.41 -5.35 6.84
C ALA A 219 23.94 -5.43 7.03
N ALA A 220 24.51 -4.67 7.97
CA ALA A 220 25.94 -4.74 8.28
C ALA A 220 26.36 -6.10 8.88
N ASN A 221 25.44 -6.78 9.57
CA ASN A 221 25.67 -8.12 10.14
C ASN A 221 25.30 -9.26 9.18
N TYR A 222 24.87 -8.95 7.96
CA TYR A 222 24.62 -9.95 6.92
C TYR A 222 25.96 -10.39 6.32
N ILE A 223 26.51 -11.51 6.79
CA ILE A 223 27.60 -12.20 6.10
C ILE A 223 26.98 -12.91 4.88
N PRO A 224 27.33 -12.56 3.64
CA PRO A 224 26.97 -13.39 2.51
C PRO A 224 27.69 -14.72 2.70
N THR A 225 26.95 -15.82 2.80
CA THR A 225 27.54 -17.15 2.67
C THR A 225 28.18 -17.20 1.30
N GLN A 226 29.50 -16.98 1.23
CA GLN A 226 30.26 -17.31 0.04
C GLN A 226 30.12 -18.82 -0.12
N ILE A 227 29.31 -19.24 -1.09
CA ILE A 227 29.37 -20.59 -1.63
C ILE A 227 30.76 -20.68 -2.26
N THR A 228 31.73 -21.14 -1.47
CA THR A 228 32.99 -21.61 -2.01
C THR A 228 32.68 -22.93 -2.69
N THR A 229 32.47 -22.89 -4.00
CA THR A 229 32.63 -24.09 -4.83
C THR A 229 34.08 -24.51 -4.69
N SER A 230 34.33 -25.50 -3.83
CA SER A 230 35.61 -26.17 -3.75
C SER A 230 35.83 -26.95 -5.04
N HIS A 231 36.36 -26.28 -6.07
CA HIS A 231 37.12 -26.97 -7.09
C HIS A 231 38.52 -27.21 -6.53
N ASN A 232 38.78 -28.48 -6.19
CA ASN A 232 40.13 -29.01 -6.19
C ASN A 232 40.74 -28.69 -7.55
N ASP A 233 41.81 -27.90 -7.58
CA ASP A 233 42.98 -28.22 -8.40
C ASP A 233 44.21 -27.45 -7.89
N SER A 234 45.28 -28.22 -7.79
CA SER A 234 46.62 -27.85 -7.37
C SER A 234 47.34 -26.95 -8.38
N ASN A 235 48.14 -26.01 -7.84
CA ASN A 235 49.47 -25.55 -8.26
C ASN A 235 49.69 -24.04 -8.49
N THR A 236 50.77 -23.61 -7.84
CA THR A 236 51.76 -22.57 -8.16
C THR A 236 51.50 -21.09 -7.82
N LEU A 237 52.44 -20.60 -6.99
CA LEU A 237 52.70 -19.22 -6.59
C LEU A 237 53.08 -18.32 -7.79
N GLY A 238 52.75 -17.03 -7.69
CA GLY A 238 53.65 -15.97 -8.13
C GLY A 238 53.00 -14.75 -8.77
N GLN A 239 53.26 -13.60 -8.14
CA GLN A 239 53.40 -12.26 -8.72
C GLN A 239 52.21 -11.28 -8.74
N SER A 240 52.52 -10.15 -8.13
CA SER A 240 51.87 -8.84 -8.13
C SER A 240 51.75 -8.21 -9.52
N ALA A 241 50.66 -7.47 -9.77
CA ALA A 241 50.70 -6.10 -10.27
C ALA A 241 49.28 -5.50 -10.37
N GLN A 242 49.15 -4.32 -9.78
CA GLN A 242 48.29 -3.19 -10.10
C GLN A 242 47.67 -3.20 -11.52
N ILE A 243 46.35 -2.99 -11.63
CA ILE A 243 45.67 -2.68 -12.90
C ILE A 243 44.73 -1.48 -12.70
N ASP A 244 44.83 -0.61 -13.70
CA ASP A 244 44.28 0.73 -13.89
C ASP A 244 42.78 0.92 -13.65
N ILE A 245 42.47 2.03 -12.99
CA ILE A 245 41.11 2.54 -12.73
C ILE A 245 40.47 3.14 -14.00
N GLU A 246 41.22 3.33 -15.09
CA GLU A 246 40.75 4.04 -16.30
C GLU A 246 40.16 3.13 -17.40
N GLU A 247 40.26 1.79 -17.29
CA GLU A 247 39.74 0.88 -18.33
C GLU A 247 38.31 0.34 -18.07
N GLN A 248 37.68 0.70 -16.94
CA GLN A 248 36.28 0.31 -16.64
C GLN A 248 35.23 1.36 -17.06
N ILE A 249 35.63 2.54 -17.55
CA ILE A 249 34.69 3.61 -17.94
C ILE A 249 34.25 3.50 -19.41
N ALA A 250 34.87 2.65 -20.23
CA ALA A 250 34.61 2.59 -21.67
C ALA A 250 34.17 1.20 -22.15
N ARG A 251 32.94 0.78 -21.80
CA ARG A 251 32.10 -0.19 -22.56
C ARG A 251 30.67 -0.22 -21.98
N GLU A 252 29.81 0.60 -22.57
CA GLU A 252 28.33 0.64 -22.49
C GLU A 252 27.65 -0.70 -22.90
N PRO A 253 26.30 -0.93 -22.75
CA PRO A 253 25.24 0.09 -22.82
C PRO A 253 23.96 -0.10 -21.95
N ALA A 254 23.16 0.98 -21.99
CA ALA A 254 21.69 1.01 -21.98
C ALA A 254 20.92 0.65 -20.69
N GLN A 255 20.23 1.67 -20.19
CA GLN A 255 19.08 1.62 -19.30
C GLN A 255 18.09 0.52 -19.72
N THR A 256 17.81 -0.40 -18.79
CA THR A 256 16.54 -1.11 -18.75
C THR A 256 15.91 -0.90 -17.38
N ASN A 257 14.65 -0.50 -17.38
CA ASN A 257 13.79 -0.30 -16.22
C ASN A 257 13.93 -1.45 -15.21
N LYS A 258 14.62 -1.22 -14.09
CA LYS A 258 14.52 -2.12 -12.93
C LYS A 258 13.17 -1.90 -12.27
N LYS A 259 12.20 -2.70 -12.73
CA LYS A 259 11.02 -3.13 -11.96
C LYS A 259 11.50 -3.67 -10.60
N SER A 260 10.71 -3.41 -9.55
CA SER A 260 10.83 -3.79 -8.12
C SER A 260 12.06 -4.61 -7.69
N GLY A 261 12.78 -4.11 -6.66
CA GLY A 261 14.05 -4.63 -6.14
C GLY A 261 14.04 -5.99 -5.42
N TRP A 262 13.31 -6.98 -5.94
CA TRP A 262 13.35 -8.37 -5.44
C TRP A 262 14.45 -9.20 -6.12
N PRO A 263 15.00 -10.22 -5.44
CA PRO A 263 15.89 -11.20 -6.08
C PRO A 263 15.22 -11.86 -7.30
N ASN A 264 15.98 -12.17 -8.36
CA ASN A 264 15.44 -12.81 -9.57
C ASN A 264 14.69 -14.13 -9.26
N GLU A 265 15.17 -14.88 -8.28
CA GLU A 265 14.56 -16.14 -7.83
C GLU A 265 13.13 -15.95 -7.30
N VAL A 266 12.85 -14.84 -6.63
CA VAL A 266 11.49 -14.46 -6.19
C VAL A 266 10.60 -14.24 -7.40
N PHE A 267 11.05 -13.47 -8.39
CA PHE A 267 10.30 -13.24 -9.62
C PHE A 267 10.02 -14.53 -10.36
N ASP A 268 11.03 -15.39 -10.54
CA ASP A 268 10.86 -16.65 -11.27
C ASP A 268 9.81 -17.57 -10.64
N LEU A 269 9.70 -17.59 -9.30
CA LEU A 269 8.68 -18.37 -8.59
C LEU A 269 7.28 -17.76 -8.75
N VAL A 270 7.17 -16.44 -8.71
CA VAL A 270 5.89 -15.74 -8.87
C VAL A 270 5.37 -15.83 -10.30
N GLU A 271 6.23 -15.67 -11.31
CA GLU A 271 5.86 -15.86 -12.72
C GLU A 271 5.45 -17.32 -12.99
N LYS A 272 6.13 -18.29 -12.38
CA LYS A 272 5.72 -19.71 -12.45
C LYS A 272 4.35 -19.96 -11.81
N ALA A 273 4.05 -19.31 -10.69
CA ALA A 273 2.74 -19.40 -10.06
C ALA A 273 1.66 -18.81 -10.99
N PHE A 274 1.89 -17.61 -11.53
CA PHE A 274 0.94 -16.97 -12.45
C PHE A 274 0.76 -17.67 -13.78
N ALA A 275 1.73 -18.43 -14.27
CA ALA A 275 1.57 -19.24 -15.47
C ALA A 275 0.38 -20.22 -15.36
N ALA A 276 0.04 -20.66 -14.13
CA ALA A 276 -1.12 -21.49 -13.86
C ALA A 276 -2.43 -20.70 -13.64
N TYR A 277 -2.35 -19.38 -13.41
CA TYR A 277 -3.48 -18.49 -13.12
C TYR A 277 -3.37 -17.14 -13.85
N PRO A 278 -3.29 -17.13 -15.20
CA PRO A 278 -3.07 -15.90 -15.97
C PRO A 278 -4.17 -14.84 -15.77
N GLU A 279 -5.40 -15.26 -15.49
CA GLU A 279 -6.54 -14.40 -15.20
C GLU A 279 -6.45 -13.68 -13.84
N LYS A 280 -5.58 -14.16 -12.94
CA LYS A 280 -5.39 -13.58 -11.61
C LYS A 280 -4.25 -12.57 -11.58
N ILE A 281 -3.52 -12.35 -12.67
CA ILE A 281 -2.41 -11.39 -12.71
C ILE A 281 -2.93 -9.98 -12.41
N SER A 282 -2.41 -9.39 -11.34
CA SER A 282 -2.56 -7.97 -11.01
C SER A 282 -1.29 -7.48 -10.32
N ASN A 283 -1.03 -6.17 -10.34
CA ASN A 283 0.13 -5.61 -9.64
C ASN A 283 0.11 -5.96 -8.13
N TYR A 284 -1.08 -5.93 -7.52
CA TYR A 284 -1.30 -6.34 -6.12
C TYR A 284 -0.85 -7.78 -5.86
N ARG A 285 -1.40 -8.74 -6.61
CA ARG A 285 -1.06 -10.16 -6.41
C ARG A 285 0.40 -10.42 -6.74
N HIS A 286 0.95 -9.74 -7.73
CA HIS A 286 2.36 -9.89 -8.09
C HIS A 286 3.26 -9.47 -6.93
N ARG A 287 3.00 -8.30 -6.36
CA ARG A 287 3.72 -7.81 -5.19
C ARG A 287 3.54 -8.70 -3.97
N HIS A 288 2.31 -9.07 -3.64
CA HIS A 288 1.99 -9.88 -2.48
C HIS A 288 2.62 -11.29 -2.55
N LEU A 289 2.59 -11.92 -3.73
CA LEU A 289 3.28 -13.18 -3.96
C LEU A 289 4.80 -13.01 -3.92
N CYS A 290 5.36 -11.89 -4.41
CA CYS A 290 6.79 -11.61 -4.27
C CYS A 290 7.20 -11.46 -2.80
N GLU A 291 6.42 -10.75 -1.99
CA GLU A 291 6.67 -10.57 -0.56
C GLU A 291 6.63 -11.92 0.17
N ARG A 292 5.62 -12.75 -0.10
CA ARG A 292 5.50 -14.08 0.52
C ARG A 292 6.59 -15.03 0.06
N ALA A 293 6.90 -15.06 -1.23
CA ALA A 293 7.97 -15.88 -1.77
C ALA A 293 9.32 -15.51 -1.15
N ASN A 294 9.60 -14.20 -1.04
CA ASN A 294 10.81 -13.71 -0.40
C ASN A 294 10.88 -14.09 1.10
N GLU A 295 9.78 -13.97 1.85
CA GLU A 295 9.71 -14.39 3.25
C GLU A 295 10.03 -15.88 3.42
N LEU A 296 9.42 -16.75 2.62
CA LEU A 296 9.63 -18.19 2.69
C LEU A 296 11.05 -18.59 2.29
N LEU A 297 11.63 -17.94 1.29
CA LEU A 297 13.04 -18.14 0.91
C LEU A 297 13.99 -17.70 2.01
N LEU A 298 13.72 -16.58 2.70
CA LEU A 298 14.49 -16.13 3.86
C LEU A 298 14.42 -17.13 5.04
N LEU A 299 13.32 -17.87 5.13
CA LEU A 299 13.12 -18.97 6.08
C LEU A 299 13.68 -20.32 5.59
N GLN A 300 14.41 -20.33 4.46
CA GLN A 300 15.04 -21.51 3.85
C GLN A 300 14.05 -22.61 3.40
N HIS A 301 12.81 -22.24 3.05
CA HIS A 301 11.89 -23.18 2.42
C HIS A 301 12.37 -23.58 1.02
N LYS A 302 12.09 -24.82 0.60
CA LYS A 302 12.40 -25.27 -0.75
C LYS A 302 11.50 -24.59 -1.76
N HIS A 303 12.01 -24.36 -2.97
CA HIS A 303 11.25 -23.73 -4.06
C HIS A 303 9.93 -24.45 -4.39
N SER A 304 9.89 -25.78 -4.27
CA SER A 304 8.67 -26.57 -4.43
C SER A 304 7.59 -26.17 -3.44
N ASP A 305 7.98 -25.89 -2.19
CA ASP A 305 7.08 -25.61 -1.09
C ASP A 305 6.57 -24.17 -1.20
N VAL A 306 7.48 -23.24 -1.56
CA VAL A 306 7.13 -21.86 -1.91
C VAL A 306 6.09 -21.85 -3.03
N LEU A 307 6.37 -22.51 -4.16
CA LEU A 307 5.46 -22.53 -5.30
C LEU A 307 4.10 -23.15 -4.96
N THR A 308 4.09 -24.21 -4.13
CA THR A 308 2.85 -24.82 -3.63
C THR A 308 2.02 -23.82 -2.82
N GLU A 309 2.67 -23.04 -1.96
CA GLU A 309 1.99 -22.02 -1.17
C GLU A 309 1.47 -20.86 -2.02
N LEU A 310 2.26 -20.36 -2.98
CA LEU A 310 1.81 -19.30 -3.89
C LEU A 310 0.58 -19.75 -4.71
N ASN A 311 0.59 -20.99 -5.22
CA ASN A 311 -0.56 -21.58 -5.91
C ASN A 311 -1.77 -21.70 -4.98
N ALA A 312 -1.58 -22.11 -3.73
CA ALA A 312 -2.67 -22.17 -2.76
C ALA A 312 -3.24 -20.79 -2.41
N MET A 313 -2.41 -19.74 -2.38
CA MET A 313 -2.86 -18.36 -2.21
C MET A 313 -3.67 -17.88 -3.41
N LEU A 314 -3.22 -18.22 -4.62
CA LEU A 314 -3.96 -17.94 -5.85
C LEU A 314 -5.28 -18.71 -5.89
N ASP A 315 -5.31 -19.98 -5.48
CA ASP A 315 -6.52 -20.82 -5.40
C ASP A 315 -7.56 -20.29 -4.40
N LYS A 316 -7.12 -19.84 -3.22
CA LYS A 316 -8.02 -19.43 -2.12
C LYS A 316 -8.60 -18.02 -2.29
N CYS A 317 -8.12 -17.23 -3.25
CA CYS A 317 -8.72 -15.95 -3.59
C CYS A 317 -9.85 -16.14 -4.61
N GLU A 318 -11.06 -16.42 -4.14
CA GLU A 318 -12.27 -16.41 -5.00
C GLU A 318 -12.60 -14.98 -5.48
N PRO A 319 -12.81 -14.77 -6.79
CA PRO A 319 -13.61 -13.66 -7.30
C PRO A 319 -15.10 -14.02 -7.27
N MET A 320 -15.96 -13.04 -6.95
CA MET A 320 -17.42 -13.15 -7.01
C MET A 320 -17.95 -13.70 -8.34
N GLY A 321 -18.80 -14.74 -8.28
CA GLY A 321 -19.65 -15.16 -9.39
C GLY A 321 -20.28 -16.55 -9.20
N GLU A 322 -21.54 -16.57 -8.75
CA GLU A 322 -22.52 -17.67 -8.80
C GLU A 322 -22.18 -19.00 -8.09
N VAL A 323 -22.78 -19.23 -6.92
CA VAL A 323 -23.43 -20.52 -6.60
C VAL A 323 -24.69 -20.29 -5.74
N ALA A 324 -25.84 -20.63 -6.35
CA ALA A 324 -27.19 -20.88 -5.82
C ALA A 324 -27.84 -19.88 -4.85
#